data_AF-A0A1U8MLZ1-F1
#
_entry.id   AF-A0A1U8MLZ1-F1
#
_cell.length_a   1.000
_cell.length_b   1.000
_cell.length_c   1.000
_cell.angle_alpha   90.00
_cell.angle_beta   90.00
_cell.angle_gamma   90.00
#
_symmetry.space_group_name_H-M   'P 1'
#
loop_
_entity.id
_entity.type
_entity.pdbx_description
1 polymer ?
#
loop_
_entity_poly.entity_id
_entity_poly.type
_entity_poly.pdbx_seq_one_letter_code
_entity_poly.pdbx_strand_id
1 'polypeptide(L)'
;MDENGIKALVKVLDLENPDLWKWLTGQEQPPEAVTVNPVFSAVQQRVLKNLNNHSSPETRATPGQPWVRGWDDIKKGRDSPITGNQ
;
A
#
# COMPACT_ATOMS: atom_id res chain seq x y z
N MET A 1 0.03 23.27 0.58
CA MET A 1 0.94 22.38 1.31
C MET A 1 2.14 23.21 1.68
N ASP A 2 2.37 23.40 2.98
CA ASP A 2 3.45 24.18 3.56
C ASP A 2 4.71 23.32 3.80
N GLU A 3 5.81 23.94 4.23
CA GLU A 3 7.11 23.27 4.43
C GLU A 3 7.02 22.10 5.43
N ASN A 4 6.21 22.22 6.48
CA ASN A 4 6.01 21.14 7.44
C ASN A 4 5.22 19.99 6.81
N GLY A 5 4.25 20.30 5.94
CA GLY A 5 3.55 19.32 5.12
C GLY A 5 4.50 18.56 4.18
N ILE A 6 5.45 19.25 3.55
CA ILE A 6 6.46 18.63 2.67
C ILE A 6 7.39 17.70 3.47
N LYS A 7 7.89 18.13 4.63
CA LYS A 7 8.70 17.28 5.52
C LYS A 7 7.94 16.05 6.00
N ALA A 8 6.65 16.19 6.30
CA ALA A 8 5.80 15.09 6.69
C ALA A 8 5.54 14.10 5.53
N LEU A 9 5.46 14.57 4.29
CA LEU A 9 5.38 13.71 3.10
C LEU A 9 6.70 12.95 2.87
N VAL A 10 7.83 13.67 2.93
CA VAL A 10 9.16 13.05 2.80
C VAL A 10 9.34 11.96 3.83
N LYS A 11 8.94 12.19 5.09
CA LYS A 11 8.97 11.15 6.14
C LYS A 11 8.13 9.91 5.81
N VAL A 12 7.05 10.02 5.04
CA VAL A 12 6.25 8.85 4.59
C VAL A 12 6.97 8.11 3.46
N LEU A 13 7.61 8.84 2.56
CA LEU A 13 8.31 8.29 1.38
C LEU A 13 9.68 7.69 1.75
N ASP A 14 10.40 8.29 2.68
CA ASP A 14 11.72 7.87 3.19
C ASP A 14 11.68 6.56 3.97
N LEU A 15 10.49 6.04 4.29
CA LEU A 15 10.39 4.74 4.94
C LEU A 15 10.81 3.58 4.03
N GLU A 16 11.17 3.83 2.75
CA GLU A 16 11.53 2.82 1.73
C GLU A 16 10.63 1.58 1.81
N ASN A 17 9.33 1.82 2.03
CA ASN A 17 8.44 0.78 2.49
C ASN A 17 7.83 0.09 1.26
N PRO A 18 8.21 -1.16 0.94
CA PRO A 18 7.59 -1.91 -0.15
C PRO A 18 6.08 -2.13 0.10
N ASP A 19 5.64 -1.96 1.35
CA ASP A 19 4.25 -2.11 1.78
C ASP A 19 3.47 -0.78 1.85
N LEU A 20 4.11 0.38 1.60
CA LEU A 20 3.44 1.70 1.66
C LEU A 20 2.19 1.72 0.78
N TRP A 21 2.33 1.17 -0.42
CA TRP A 21 1.23 1.11 -1.37
C TRP A 21 0.07 0.23 -0.89
N LYS A 22 0.38 -0.89 -0.21
CA LYS A 22 -0.63 -1.78 0.38
C LYS A 22 -1.46 -1.07 1.44
N TRP A 23 -0.84 -0.18 2.22
CA TRP A 23 -1.53 0.61 3.23
C TRP A 23 -2.40 1.70 2.63
N LEU A 24 -1.90 2.37 1.58
CA LEU A 24 -2.63 3.42 0.87
C LEU A 24 -3.91 2.90 0.19
N THR A 25 -3.90 1.64 -0.24
CA THR A 25 -5.06 1.00 -0.87
C THR A 25 -5.95 0.24 0.11
N GLY A 26 -5.56 0.14 1.38
CA GLY A 26 -6.30 -0.60 2.40
C GLY A 26 -6.19 -2.13 2.29
N GLN A 27 -5.17 -2.64 1.59
CA GLN A 27 -4.89 -4.08 1.51
C GLN A 27 -4.32 -4.61 2.84
N GLU A 28 -3.50 -3.80 3.51
CA GLU A 28 -2.93 -4.07 4.82
C GLU A 28 -3.10 -2.87 5.75
N GLN A 29 -3.08 -3.12 7.07
CA GLN A 29 -3.17 -2.07 8.06
C GLN A 29 -1.82 -1.36 8.21
N PRO A 30 -1.76 -0.02 8.10
CA PRO A 30 -0.53 0.73 8.36
C PRO A 30 -0.12 0.61 9.84
N PRO A 31 1.19 0.62 10.13
CA PRO A 31 1.69 0.72 11.51
C PRO A 31 1.35 2.09 12.11
N GLU A 32 1.18 2.14 13.43
CA GLU A 32 0.74 3.34 14.16
C GLU A 32 1.59 4.59 13.86
N ALA A 33 2.91 4.42 13.73
CA ALA A 33 3.83 5.51 13.39
C ALA A 33 3.53 6.21 12.05
N VAL A 34 2.88 5.50 11.12
CA VAL A 34 2.45 6.02 9.82
C VAL A 34 1.04 6.61 9.92
N THR A 35 0.15 5.95 10.66
CA THR A 35 -1.26 6.38 10.84
C THR A 35 -1.38 7.73 11.56
N VAL A 36 -0.44 8.05 12.44
CA VAL A 36 -0.39 9.35 13.15
C VAL A 36 -0.02 10.52 12.22
N ASN A 37 0.54 10.26 11.04
CA ASN A 37 0.92 11.31 10.10
C ASN A 37 -0.33 11.83 9.34
N PRO A 38 -0.72 13.12 9.52
CA PRO A 38 -1.90 13.67 8.86
C PRO A 38 -1.78 13.67 7.33
N VAL A 39 -0.57 13.75 6.78
CA VAL A 39 -0.33 13.68 5.34
C VAL A 39 -0.60 12.28 4.81
N PHE A 40 -0.22 11.23 5.55
CA PHE A 40 -0.53 9.86 5.16
C PHE A 40 -2.05 9.66 5.01
N SER A 41 -2.83 10.09 6.00
CA SER A 41 -4.30 10.00 5.98
C SER A 41 -4.90 10.74 4.78
N ALA A 42 -4.39 11.93 4.45
CA ALA A 42 -4.83 12.69 3.28
C ALA A 42 -4.52 11.98 1.96
N VAL A 43 -3.33 11.38 1.82
CA VAL A 43 -2.94 10.61 0.63
C VAL A 43 -3.78 9.33 0.53
N GLN A 44 -3.95 8.59 1.62
CA GLN A 44 -4.76 7.37 1.66
C GLN A 44 -6.20 7.65 1.20
N GLN A 45 -6.85 8.69 1.74
CA GLN A 45 -8.19 9.09 1.32
C GLN A 45 -8.26 9.43 -0.17
N ARG A 46 -7.25 10.12 -0.71
CA ARG A 46 -7.19 10.45 -2.14
C ARG A 46 -7.04 9.19 -3.01
N VAL A 47 -6.19 8.26 -2.59
CA VAL A 47 -5.98 6.97 -3.29
C VAL A 47 -7.27 6.15 -3.28
N LEU A 48 -7.91 5.97 -2.12
CA LEU A 48 -9.18 5.25 -2.01
C LEU A 48 -10.28 5.88 -2.87
N LYS A 49 -10.37 7.22 -2.90
CA LYS A 49 -11.31 7.93 -3.78
C LYS A 49 -11.02 7.66 -5.26
N ASN A 50 -9.76 7.67 -5.67
CA ASN A 50 -9.39 7.36 -7.05
C ASN A 50 -9.70 5.91 -7.41
N LEU A 51 -9.40 4.95 -6.53
CA LEU A 51 -9.78 3.55 -6.73
C LEU A 51 -11.30 3.41 -6.89
N ASN A 52 -12.08 4.09 -6.04
CA ASN A 52 -13.53 4.10 -6.13
C ASN A 52 -14.06 4.64 -7.46
N ASN A 53 -13.41 5.67 -8.01
CA ASN A 53 -13.86 6.34 -9.23
C ASN A 53 -13.36 5.69 -10.52
N HIS A 54 -12.22 5.00 -10.48
CA HIS A 54 -11.48 4.61 -11.69
C HIS A 54 -11.10 3.12 -11.74
N SER A 55 -11.51 2.31 -10.76
CA SER A 55 -11.28 0.86 -10.78
C SER A 55 -12.55 0.09 -10.44
N SER A 56 -12.79 -1.01 -11.15
CA SER A 56 -13.86 -1.94 -10.82
C SER A 56 -13.55 -2.65 -9.50
N PRO A 57 -14.53 -2.87 -8.61
CA PRO A 57 -14.30 -3.55 -7.33
C PRO A 57 -13.61 -4.92 -7.48
N GLU A 58 -13.89 -5.67 -8.55
CA GLU A 58 -13.27 -7.00 -8.76
C GLU A 58 -11.78 -6.94 -9.09
N THR A 59 -11.29 -5.79 -9.54
CA THR A 59 -9.86 -5.58 -9.90
C THR A 59 -9.03 -5.05 -8.73
N ARG A 60 -9.68 -4.74 -7.60
CA ARG A 60 -9.00 -4.27 -6.38
C ARG A 60 -8.54 -5.47 -5.59
N ALA A 61 -7.39 -5.33 -4.96
CA ALA A 61 -6.95 -6.35 -4.04
C ALA A 61 -7.86 -6.43 -2.82
N THR A 62 -8.27 -7.65 -2.51
CA THR A 62 -9.01 -7.95 -1.30
C THR A 62 -8.08 -7.74 -0.09
N PRO A 63 -8.58 -7.15 1.01
CA PRO A 63 -7.79 -7.05 2.25
C PRO A 63 -7.18 -8.41 2.63
N GLY A 64 -5.87 -8.43 2.89
CA GLY A 64 -5.13 -9.65 3.21
C GLY A 64 -4.82 -10.60 2.03
N GLN A 65 -5.18 -10.25 0.79
CA GLN A 65 -4.82 -11.02 -0.40
C GLN A 65 -3.72 -10.32 -1.23
N PRO A 66 -2.81 -11.07 -1.87
CA PRO A 66 -1.77 -10.50 -2.72
C PRO A 66 -2.36 -9.82 -3.97
N TRP A 67 -1.68 -8.77 -4.45
CA TRP A 67 -2.14 -7.98 -5.61
C TRP A 67 -1.94 -8.71 -6.93
N VAL A 68 -0.72 -9.17 -7.15
CA VAL A 68 -0.30 -9.89 -8.35
C VAL A 68 0.63 -10.99 -7.87
N ARG A 69 0.37 -12.21 -8.32
CA ARG A 69 1.26 -13.35 -8.10
C ARG A 69 2.69 -12.97 -8.53
N GLY A 70 3.68 -13.15 -7.66
CA GLY A 70 5.06 -12.68 -7.90
C GLY A 70 5.44 -11.38 -7.18
N TRP A 71 4.50 -10.45 -6.95
CA TRP A 71 4.80 -9.17 -6.28
C TRP A 71 5.15 -9.35 -4.80
N ASP A 72 4.41 -10.22 -4.11
CA ASP A 72 4.64 -10.56 -2.70
C ASP A 72 5.63 -11.73 -2.51
N ASP A 73 6.06 -12.38 -3.60
CA ASP A 73 6.94 -13.55 -3.55
C ASP A 73 8.41 -13.17 -3.29
N ILE A 74 8.78 -11.88 -3.44
CA ILE A 74 10.11 -11.37 -3.04
C ILE A 74 10.40 -11.61 -1.54
N LYS A 75 9.35 -11.67 -0.70
CA LYS A 75 9.47 -11.96 0.74
C LYS A 75 9.42 -13.45 1.06
N LYS A 76 9.01 -14.31 0.11
CA LYS A 76 9.01 -15.76 0.30
C LYS A 76 10.40 -16.28 -0.08
N GLY A 77 11.14 -16.73 0.93
CA GLY A 77 12.43 -17.37 0.75
C GLY A 77 12.39 -18.51 -0.28
N ARG A 78 13.59 -18.85 -0.77
CA ARG A 78 13.95 -19.77 -1.88
C ARG A 78 13.25 -21.14 -1.93
N ASP A 79 12.52 -21.52 -0.88
CA ASP A 79 11.92 -22.84 -0.66
C ASP A 79 10.38 -22.87 -0.70
N SER A 80 9.71 -21.77 -1.07
CA SER A 80 8.25 -21.77 -1.18
C SER A 80 7.78 -22.45 -2.48
N PRO A 81 6.78 -23.36 -2.45
CA PRO A 81 6.31 -24.05 -3.65
C PRO A 81 5.83 -23.06 -4.72
N ILE A 82 6.31 -23.23 -5.95
CA ILE A 82 5.82 -22.50 -7.12
C ILE A 82 4.46 -23.08 -7.50
N THR A 83 3.43 -22.56 -6.85
CA THR A 83 1.98 -22.69 -7.08
C THR A 83 1.38 -22.59 -8.48
N GLY A 84 2.12 -22.60 -9.59
CA GLY A 84 1.60 -22.15 -10.90
C GLY A 84 0.27 -22.80 -11.32
N ASN A 85 -0.71 -21.99 -11.74
CA ASN A 85 -1.95 -22.50 -12.32
C ASN A 85 -1.61 -22.91 -13.77
N GLN A 86 -1.65 -24.22 -14.05
CA GLN A 86 -1.66 -24.77 -15.41
C GLN A 86 -3.03 -24.58 -16.08
#